data_AF-A0A7V7SUE8-F1
#
_entry.id   AF-A0A7V7SUE8-F1
#
_cell.length_a   1.000
_cell.length_b   1.000
_cell.length_c   1.000
_cell.angle_alpha   90.00
_cell.angle_beta   90.00
_cell.angle_gamma   90.00
#
_symmetry.space_group_name_H-M   'P 1'
#
loop_
_entity.id
_entity.type
_entity.pdbx_description
1 polymer ?
#
loop_
_entity_poly.entity_id
_entity_poly.type
_entity_poly.pdbx_seq_one_letter_code
_entity_poly.pdbx_strand_id
1 'polypeptide(L)'
;MPRFQPPHCPWDACPSRTDSVPFRFQKRGFYSGRQQRRIQRFWCHGCRRSFSSQSFKFHYRLKYGRLHLDFWPLVVSKVTLRQSARMLGVDRRTLADRLLRMGEHARRFHRLRLQEVAARGGLPGVFQLDELETFETDRRLQPVTVPVLIHRAKYFVVHLTAGTLPCRGSLPPRLKKKKEEREKLF
;
A
#
# COMPACT_ATOMS: atom_id res chain seq x y z
N MET A 1 27.32 8.33 9.00
CA MET A 1 26.07 7.98 8.29
C MET A 1 26.33 8.04 6.79
N PRO A 2 26.01 7.01 6.00
CA PRO A 2 26.19 7.06 4.56
C PRO A 2 25.37 8.22 3.97
N ARG A 3 25.97 8.95 3.02
CA ARG A 3 25.29 10.04 2.32
C ARG A 3 24.17 9.43 1.47
N PHE A 4 22.92 9.80 1.73
CA PHE A 4 21.77 9.33 0.95
C PHE A 4 21.97 9.61 -0.54
N GLN A 5 21.84 8.57 -1.36
CA GLN A 5 21.86 8.64 -2.82
C GLN A 5 20.44 8.37 -3.34
N PRO A 6 19.81 9.33 -4.04
CA PRO A 6 18.52 9.10 -4.67
C PRO A 6 18.57 7.92 -5.64
N PRO A 7 17.68 6.92 -5.53
CA PRO A 7 17.69 5.78 -6.45
C PRO A 7 17.03 6.10 -7.80
N HIS A 8 16.14 7.09 -7.88
CA HIS A 8 15.45 7.54 -9.10
C HIS A 8 14.92 8.97 -8.90
N CYS A 9 14.42 9.59 -9.98
CA CYS A 9 13.70 10.86 -9.87
C CYS A 9 12.32 10.63 -9.21
N PRO A 10 11.92 11.39 -8.18
CA PRO A 10 10.63 11.16 -7.51
C PRO A 10 9.42 11.72 -8.28
N TRP A 11 9.63 12.30 -9.47
CA TRP A 11 8.57 12.83 -10.32
C TRP A 11 8.22 11.78 -11.38
N ASP A 12 7.00 11.27 -11.37
CA ASP A 12 6.60 10.14 -12.23
C ASP A 12 6.68 10.44 -13.72
N ALA A 13 6.38 11.67 -14.14
CA ALA A 13 6.50 12.12 -15.53
C ALA A 13 7.94 12.41 -15.99
N CYS A 14 8.96 12.04 -15.20
CA CYS A 14 10.36 12.28 -15.58
C CYS A 14 10.81 11.24 -16.63
N PRO A 15 11.48 11.64 -17.73
CA PRO A 15 11.96 10.70 -18.75
C PRO A 15 12.90 9.62 -18.20
N SER A 16 13.65 9.92 -17.14
CA SER A 16 14.53 8.94 -16.50
C SER A 16 13.79 7.87 -15.66
N ARG A 17 12.45 7.82 -15.72
CA ARG A 17 11.62 6.80 -15.06
C ARG A 17 11.23 5.68 -16.01
N THR A 18 11.32 5.91 -17.32
CA THR A 18 10.93 4.97 -18.38
C THR A 18 12.16 4.37 -19.08
N ASP A 19 13.33 4.40 -18.43
CA ASP A 19 14.65 3.93 -18.93
C ASP A 19 15.13 4.53 -20.28
N SER A 20 14.40 5.50 -20.84
CA SER A 20 14.76 6.18 -22.08
C SER A 20 15.96 7.13 -21.92
N VAL A 21 16.24 7.55 -20.69
CA VAL A 21 17.35 8.46 -20.37
C VAL A 21 17.95 8.07 -19.02
N PRO A 22 19.29 8.03 -18.87
CA PRO A 22 19.91 7.74 -17.58
C PRO A 22 19.53 8.77 -16.51
N PHE A 23 19.28 8.29 -15.29
CA PHE A 23 18.97 9.16 -14.16
C PHE A 23 20.22 9.91 -13.69
N ARG A 24 20.35 11.17 -14.13
CA ARG A 24 21.39 12.10 -13.69
C ARG A 24 20.83 13.16 -12.76
N PHE A 25 21.52 13.41 -11.64
CA PHE A 25 21.16 14.44 -10.68
C PHE A 25 22.41 15.15 -10.15
N GLN A 26 22.24 16.39 -9.70
CA GLN A 26 23.25 17.15 -8.96
C GLN A 26 22.75 17.46 -7.55
N LYS A 27 23.66 17.53 -6.57
CA LYS A 27 23.37 18.01 -5.22
C LYS A 27 23.20 19.52 -5.25
N ARG A 28 22.13 20.05 -4.64
CA ARG A 28 21.80 21.48 -4.64
C ARG A 28 21.66 22.02 -3.22
N GLY A 29 22.74 22.00 -2.44
CA GLY A 29 22.75 22.52 -1.07
C GLY A 29 21.72 21.85 -0.15
N PHE A 30 21.30 22.57 0.89
CA PHE A 30 20.44 22.04 1.95
C PHE A 30 19.31 23.02 2.29
N TYR A 31 18.27 22.53 2.96
CA TYR A 31 17.32 23.38 3.67
C TYR A 31 17.04 22.80 5.07
N SER A 32 16.58 23.65 5.98
CA SER A 32 16.21 23.25 7.34
C SER A 32 14.80 22.66 7.36
N GLY A 33 14.69 21.41 7.83
CA GLY A 33 13.39 20.77 8.03
C GLY A 33 12.72 21.18 9.35
N ARG A 34 11.47 20.74 9.55
CA ARG A 34 10.65 21.01 10.75
C ARG A 34 11.29 20.60 12.10
N GLN A 35 12.29 19.72 12.08
CA GLN A 35 13.06 19.29 13.26
C GLN A 35 14.51 19.83 13.24
N GLN A 36 14.74 20.97 12.57
CA GLN A 36 16.07 21.58 12.37
C GLN A 36 17.12 20.65 11.72
N ARG A 37 16.67 19.53 11.16
CA ARG A 37 17.53 18.61 10.42
C ARG A 37 17.87 19.22 9.07
N ARG A 38 19.15 19.23 8.72
CA ARG A 38 19.63 19.61 7.38
C ARG A 38 19.18 18.56 6.37
N ILE A 39 18.36 18.97 5.41
CA ILE A 39 17.84 18.10 4.35
C ILE A 39 18.55 18.43 3.05
N GLN A 40 19.21 17.43 2.46
CA GLN A 40 19.87 17.54 1.16
C GLN A 40 18.84 17.75 0.05
N ARG A 41 19.03 18.79 -0.78
CA ARG A 41 18.28 18.99 -2.02
C ARG A 41 19.07 18.47 -3.20
N PHE A 42 18.34 18.12 -4.25
CA PHE A 42 18.87 17.64 -5.51
C PHE A 42 18.16 18.32 -6.66
N TRP A 43 18.81 18.31 -7.82
CA TRP A 43 18.26 18.77 -9.08
C TRP A 43 18.38 17.65 -10.11
N CYS A 44 17.26 17.26 -10.72
CA CYS A 44 17.24 16.25 -11.76
C CYS A 44 17.57 16.89 -13.11
N HIS A 45 18.53 16.34 -13.86
CA HIS A 45 18.86 16.82 -15.20
C HIS A 45 17.85 16.37 -16.27
N GLY A 46 17.13 15.26 -16.03
CA GLY A 46 16.12 14.75 -16.97
C GLY A 46 14.87 15.62 -17.05
N CYS A 47 14.22 15.89 -15.91
CA CYS A 47 12.99 16.71 -15.88
C CYS A 47 13.19 18.16 -15.44
N ARG A 48 14.42 18.57 -15.11
CA ARG A 48 14.74 19.94 -14.62
C ARG A 48 13.91 20.37 -13.40
N ARG A 49 13.60 19.42 -12.51
CA ARG A 49 12.88 19.70 -11.25
C ARG A 49 13.77 19.45 -10.05
N SER A 50 13.54 20.25 -8.99
CA SER A 50 14.18 20.02 -7.70
C SER A 50 13.45 18.97 -6.88
N PHE A 51 14.18 18.22 -6.06
CA PHE A 51 13.63 17.30 -5.08
C PHE A 51 14.56 17.22 -3.87
N SER A 52 14.22 16.43 -2.85
CA SER A 52 15.07 16.28 -1.67
C SER A 52 15.07 14.85 -1.15
N SER A 53 15.91 14.56 -0.15
CA SER A 53 15.84 13.26 0.54
C SER A 53 14.48 13.01 1.21
N GLN A 54 13.69 14.05 1.49
CA GLN A 54 12.32 13.88 1.99
C GLN A 54 11.39 13.27 0.95
N SER A 55 11.61 13.50 -0.34
CA SER A 55 10.74 13.02 -1.42
C SER A 55 10.60 11.50 -1.46
N PHE A 56 11.55 10.77 -0.87
CA PHE A 56 11.58 9.31 -0.82
C PHE A 56 11.05 8.73 0.51
N LYS A 57 10.68 9.58 1.46
CA LYS A 57 10.15 9.10 2.74
C LYS A 57 8.69 8.70 2.60
N PHE A 58 8.31 7.60 3.23
CA PHE A 58 6.93 7.14 3.33
C PHE A 58 5.95 8.24 3.78
N HIS A 59 6.39 9.11 4.69
CA HIS A 59 5.59 10.20 5.26
C HIS A 59 5.75 11.54 4.54
N TYR A 60 6.33 11.57 3.33
CA TYR A 60 6.44 12.79 2.54
C TYR A 60 5.05 13.41 2.28
N ARG A 61 4.99 14.74 2.48
CA ARG A 61 3.78 15.59 2.39
C ARG A 61 2.67 15.28 3.40
N LEU A 62 2.92 14.45 4.42
CA LEU A 62 1.93 14.17 5.45
C LEU A 62 2.08 15.14 6.62
N LYS A 63 0.98 15.80 7.01
CA LYS A 63 0.94 16.70 8.18
C LYS A 63 1.33 15.97 9.47
N TYR A 64 0.78 14.76 9.65
CA TYR A 64 1.08 13.87 10.77
C TYR A 64 2.06 12.78 10.33
N GLY A 65 3.35 13.12 10.31
CA GLY A 65 4.39 12.27 9.74
C GLY A 65 4.53 10.92 10.45
N ARG A 66 4.42 10.90 11.79
CA ARG A 66 4.64 9.71 12.63
C ARG A 66 3.38 8.90 12.96
N LEU A 67 2.18 9.41 12.62
CA LEU A 67 0.88 8.77 12.94
C LEU A 67 0.79 7.28 12.57
N HIS A 68 1.48 6.87 11.51
CA HIS A 68 1.51 5.47 11.08
C HIS A 68 2.15 4.52 12.10
N LEU A 69 3.09 5.01 12.92
CA LEU A 69 3.73 4.22 13.96
C LEU A 69 2.75 3.85 15.07
N ASP A 70 1.90 4.80 15.46
CA ASP A 70 0.88 4.61 16.50
C ASP A 70 -0.37 3.90 15.95
N PHE A 71 -0.68 4.12 14.67
CA PHE A 71 -1.83 3.52 14.01
C PHE A 71 -1.62 2.05 13.62
N TRP A 72 -0.39 1.65 13.26
CA TRP A 72 -0.11 0.29 12.81
C TRP A 72 -0.49 -0.81 13.82
N PRO A 73 -0.13 -0.71 15.11
CA PRO A 73 -0.55 -1.68 16.12
C PRO A 73 -2.07 -1.83 16.22
N LEU A 74 -2.82 -0.74 16.07
CA LEU A 74 -4.29 -0.75 16.11
C LEU A 74 -4.87 -1.53 14.93
N VAL A 75 -4.31 -1.36 13.73
CA VAL A 75 -4.72 -2.10 12.53
C VAL A 75 -4.48 -3.59 12.70
N VAL A 76 -3.27 -3.98 13.14
CA VAL A 76 -2.92 -5.39 13.34
C VAL A 76 -3.77 -6.03 14.44
N SER A 77 -4.16 -5.25 15.45
CA SER A 77 -5.06 -5.67 16.53
C SER A 77 -6.55 -5.62 16.14
N LYS A 78 -6.87 -5.43 14.85
CA LYS A 78 -8.23 -5.39 14.30
C LYS A 78 -9.13 -4.32 14.93
N VAL A 79 -8.55 -3.24 15.45
CA VAL A 79 -9.30 -2.09 15.99
C VAL A 79 -9.94 -1.33 14.83
N THR A 80 -11.24 -0.99 14.95
CA THR A 80 -11.95 -0.27 13.89
C THR A 80 -11.33 1.10 13.63
N LEU A 81 -11.45 1.61 12.39
CA LEU A 81 -10.99 2.96 12.04
C LEU A 81 -11.63 4.05 12.90
N ARG A 82 -12.89 3.86 13.30
CA ARG A 82 -13.62 4.80 14.17
C ARG A 82 -13.00 4.85 15.56
N GLN A 83 -12.73 3.69 16.17
CA GLN A 83 -12.14 3.65 17.49
C GLN A 83 -10.69 4.14 17.47
N SER A 84 -9.92 3.75 16.44
CA SER A 84 -8.56 4.24 16.23
C SER A 84 -8.50 5.77 16.12
N ALA A 85 -9.47 6.37 15.41
CA ALA A 85 -9.58 7.83 15.27
C ALA A 85 -9.81 8.52 16.61
N ARG A 86 -10.69 7.97 17.46
CA ARG A 86 -10.93 8.45 18.83
C ARG A 86 -9.67 8.33 19.70
N MET A 87 -8.99 7.18 19.67
CA MET A 87 -7.78 6.94 20.46
C MET A 87 -6.61 7.85 20.05
N LEU A 88 -6.47 8.13 18.76
CA LEU A 88 -5.35 8.92 18.21
C LEU A 88 -5.66 10.41 18.06
N GLY A 89 -6.89 10.86 18.36
CA GLY A 89 -7.31 12.25 18.25
C GLY A 89 -7.24 12.81 16.81
N VAL A 90 -7.57 11.98 15.81
CA VAL A 90 -7.54 12.38 14.39
C VAL A 90 -8.85 12.04 13.69
N ASP A 91 -9.10 12.70 12.56
CA ASP A 91 -10.27 12.39 11.75
C ASP A 91 -10.20 10.97 11.14
N ARG A 92 -11.36 10.30 11.03
CA ARG A 92 -11.46 8.94 10.49
C ARG A 92 -10.96 8.82 9.05
N ARG A 93 -11.20 9.83 8.21
CA ARG A 93 -10.71 9.87 6.82
C ARG A 93 -9.18 9.91 6.79
N THR A 94 -8.56 10.63 7.71
CA THR A 94 -7.09 10.66 7.85
C THR A 94 -6.52 9.25 8.06
N LEU A 95 -7.18 8.42 8.88
CA LEU A 95 -6.78 7.02 9.08
C LEU A 95 -7.10 6.13 7.88
N ALA A 96 -8.23 6.33 7.21
CA ALA A 96 -8.59 5.60 6.00
C ALA A 96 -7.53 5.81 4.89
N ASP A 97 -7.19 7.07 4.60
CA ASP A 97 -6.14 7.43 3.63
C ASP A 97 -4.77 6.89 4.06
N ARG A 98 -4.51 6.88 5.38
CA ARG A 98 -3.28 6.31 5.93
C ARG A 98 -3.21 4.80 5.71
N LEU A 99 -4.31 4.09 5.93
CA LEU A 99 -4.41 2.64 5.75
C LEU A 99 -4.14 2.28 4.29
N LEU A 100 -4.75 2.99 3.33
CA LEU A 100 -4.50 2.80 1.90
C LEU A 100 -3.02 2.98 1.55
N ARG A 101 -2.39 4.06 2.04
CA ARG A 101 -0.95 4.29 1.82
C ARG A 101 -0.08 3.18 2.42
N MET A 102 -0.38 2.71 3.63
CA MET A 102 0.34 1.59 4.26
C MET A 102 0.16 0.29 3.47
N GLY A 103 -1.07 0.02 3.00
CA GLY A 103 -1.37 -1.14 2.16
C GLY A 103 -0.59 -1.14 0.85
N GLU A 104 -0.50 0.00 0.17
CA GLU A 104 0.30 0.12 -1.06
C GLU A 104 1.79 -0.08 -0.79
N HIS A 105 2.29 0.47 0.31
CA HIS A 105 3.68 0.24 0.73
C HIS A 105 3.94 -1.25 1.02
N ALA A 106 3.03 -1.92 1.72
CA ALA A 106 3.13 -3.35 2.00
C ALA A 106 3.12 -4.18 0.72
N ARG A 107 2.23 -3.89 -0.23
CA ARG A 107 2.20 -4.55 -1.56
C ARG A 107 3.52 -4.37 -2.31
N ARG A 108 4.06 -3.15 -2.35
CA ARG A 108 5.34 -2.88 -3.00
C ARG A 108 6.49 -3.63 -2.33
N PHE A 109 6.55 -3.60 -1.00
CA PHE A 109 7.55 -4.36 -0.24
C PHE A 109 7.46 -5.85 -0.54
N HIS A 110 6.25 -6.42 -0.47
CA HIS A 110 5.99 -7.84 -0.75
C HIS A 110 6.44 -8.24 -2.15
N ARG A 111 6.07 -7.46 -3.17
CA ARG A 111 6.49 -7.68 -4.56
C ARG A 111 8.01 -7.67 -4.72
N LEU A 112 8.70 -6.71 -4.09
CA LEU A 112 10.17 -6.64 -4.14
C LEU A 112 10.81 -7.88 -3.49
N ARG A 113 10.27 -8.33 -2.35
CA ARG A 113 10.75 -9.56 -1.70
C ARG A 113 10.52 -10.80 -2.57
N LEU A 114 9.37 -10.91 -3.23
CA LEU A 114 9.09 -12.00 -4.15
C LEU A 114 10.03 -12.00 -5.37
N GLN A 115 10.34 -10.82 -5.92
CA GLN A 115 11.32 -10.67 -7.01
C GLN A 115 12.72 -11.13 -6.59
N GLU A 116 13.16 -10.75 -5.38
CA GLU A 116 14.44 -11.20 -4.83
C GLU A 116 14.48 -12.72 -4.62
N VAL A 117 13.38 -13.33 -4.17
CA VAL A 117 13.25 -14.78 -4.01
C VAL A 117 13.26 -15.48 -5.38
N ALA A 118 12.52 -14.97 -6.36
CA ALA A 118 12.49 -15.51 -7.71
C ALA A 118 13.88 -15.47 -8.36
N ALA A 119 14.62 -14.35 -8.21
CA ALA A 119 15.99 -14.22 -8.72
C ALA A 119 16.99 -15.20 -8.08
N ARG A 120 16.66 -15.78 -6.91
CA ARG A 120 17.48 -16.78 -6.21
C ARG A 120 17.03 -18.22 -6.46
N GLY A 121 16.21 -18.46 -7.49
CA GLY A 121 15.70 -19.78 -7.83
C GLY A 121 14.31 -20.10 -7.25
N GLY A 122 13.60 -19.11 -6.71
CA GLY A 122 12.24 -19.27 -6.21
C GLY A 122 12.17 -19.85 -4.79
N LEU A 123 10.97 -20.27 -4.40
CA LEU A 123 10.70 -20.84 -3.09
C LEU A 123 10.35 -22.33 -3.26
N PRO A 124 11.27 -23.27 -2.99
CA PRO A 124 11.00 -24.69 -3.15
C PRO A 124 10.18 -25.24 -1.99
N GLY A 125 9.37 -26.26 -2.23
CA GLY A 125 8.67 -27.01 -1.19
C GLY A 125 7.17 -27.10 -1.40
N VAL A 126 6.46 -27.46 -0.33
CA VAL A 126 5.02 -27.65 -0.34
C VAL A 126 4.32 -26.33 -0.06
N PHE A 127 3.34 -26.03 -0.89
CA PHE A 127 2.43 -24.92 -0.70
C PHE A 127 1.06 -25.42 -0.24
N GLN A 128 0.41 -24.62 0.58
CA GLN A 128 -0.95 -24.83 1.04
C GLN A 128 -1.81 -23.69 0.52
N LEU A 129 -2.96 -24.05 -0.06
CA LEU A 129 -4.01 -23.10 -0.39
C LEU A 129 -5.07 -23.19 0.72
N ASP A 130 -5.45 -22.04 1.25
CA ASP A 130 -6.55 -21.89 2.20
C ASP A 130 -7.45 -20.74 1.72
N GLU A 131 -8.68 -20.67 2.21
CA GLU A 131 -9.68 -19.74 1.69
C GLU A 131 -10.58 -19.18 2.80
N LEU A 132 -10.75 -17.86 2.81
CA LEU A 132 -11.71 -17.18 3.66
C LEU A 132 -12.89 -16.66 2.82
N GLU A 133 -14.10 -17.15 3.10
CA GLU A 133 -15.31 -16.49 2.63
C GLU A 133 -15.73 -15.36 3.58
N THR A 134 -15.95 -14.17 3.02
CA THR A 134 -16.48 -13.01 3.75
C THR A 134 -17.35 -12.14 2.83
N PHE A 135 -17.50 -10.86 3.13
CA PHE A 135 -18.31 -9.92 2.34
C PHE A 135 -17.79 -8.48 2.46
N GLU A 136 -18.16 -7.64 1.49
CA GLU A 136 -17.83 -6.20 1.52
C GLU A 136 -18.89 -5.40 2.30
N THR A 137 -20.03 -5.13 1.68
CA THR A 137 -21.12 -4.33 2.28
C THR A 137 -22.30 -5.19 2.72
N ASP A 138 -22.58 -6.28 2.00
CA ASP A 138 -23.74 -7.14 2.24
C ASP A 138 -23.37 -8.61 2.06
N ARG A 139 -23.60 -9.43 3.10
CA ARG A 139 -23.27 -10.85 3.13
C ARG A 139 -23.98 -11.69 2.05
N ARG A 140 -25.15 -11.26 1.59
CA ARG A 140 -25.96 -11.99 0.60
C ARG A 140 -25.74 -11.43 -0.81
N LEU A 141 -25.54 -10.13 -0.95
CA LEU A 141 -25.41 -9.46 -2.26
C LEU A 141 -23.96 -9.23 -2.72
N GLN A 142 -23.00 -9.21 -1.80
CA GLN A 142 -21.58 -9.02 -2.09
C GLN A 142 -20.69 -9.96 -1.26
N PRO A 143 -20.92 -11.28 -1.31
CA PRO A 143 -19.94 -12.20 -0.77
C PRO A 143 -18.64 -12.10 -1.57
N VAL A 144 -17.52 -12.24 -0.88
CA VAL A 144 -16.20 -12.30 -1.48
C VAL A 144 -15.46 -13.50 -0.91
N THR A 145 -14.58 -14.06 -1.72
CA THR A 145 -13.59 -15.02 -1.27
C THR A 145 -12.23 -14.37 -1.18
N VAL A 146 -11.41 -14.80 -0.24
CA VAL A 146 -10.02 -14.40 -0.08
C VAL A 146 -9.16 -15.66 -0.01
N PRO A 147 -8.78 -16.26 -1.16
CA PRO A 147 -7.81 -17.34 -1.19
C PRO A 147 -6.42 -16.83 -0.79
N VAL A 148 -5.70 -17.63 -0.03
CA VAL A 148 -4.33 -17.37 0.41
C VAL A 148 -3.44 -18.56 0.08
N LEU A 149 -2.31 -18.26 -0.59
CA LEU A 149 -1.27 -19.24 -0.88
C LEU A 149 -0.16 -19.10 0.17
N ILE A 150 0.13 -20.18 0.88
CA ILE A 150 1.07 -20.20 2.00
C ILE A 150 2.16 -21.22 1.71
N HIS A 151 3.42 -20.84 1.89
CA HIS A 151 4.53 -21.77 1.89
C HIS A 151 4.57 -22.51 3.23
N ARG A 152 4.20 -23.80 3.24
CA ARG A 152 3.86 -24.56 4.44
C ARG A 152 4.98 -24.59 5.49
N ALA A 153 6.22 -24.82 5.06
CA ALA A 153 7.34 -24.95 6.00
C ALA A 153 7.75 -23.64 6.69
N LYS A 154 7.40 -22.48 6.12
CA LYS A 154 7.81 -21.16 6.65
C LYS A 154 6.63 -20.29 7.10
N TYR A 155 5.39 -20.78 6.93
CA TYR A 155 4.16 -20.00 7.11
C TYR A 155 4.17 -18.66 6.36
N PHE A 156 4.92 -18.58 5.26
CA PHE A 156 5.06 -17.36 4.49
C PHE A 156 3.88 -17.24 3.55
N VAL A 157 3.12 -16.14 3.67
CA VAL A 157 2.04 -15.80 2.74
C VAL A 157 2.66 -15.38 1.42
N VAL A 158 2.57 -16.24 0.41
CA VAL A 158 3.13 -16.01 -0.93
C VAL A 158 2.26 -15.02 -1.69
N HIS A 159 0.95 -15.25 -1.67
CA HIS A 159 -0.02 -14.42 -2.36
C HIS A 159 -1.36 -14.47 -1.65
N LEU A 160 -2.12 -13.39 -1.79
CA LEU A 160 -3.51 -13.30 -1.39
C LEU A 160 -4.21 -12.37 -2.36
N THR A 161 -5.44 -12.71 -2.73
CA THR A 161 -6.30 -11.84 -3.55
C THR A 161 -7.72 -11.93 -3.05
N ALA A 162 -8.56 -10.95 -3.41
CA ALA A 162 -9.99 -11.02 -3.19
C ALA A 162 -10.67 -11.35 -4.52
N GLY A 163 -11.60 -12.31 -4.50
CA GLY A 163 -12.47 -12.66 -5.62
C GLY A 163 -13.93 -12.40 -5.26
N THR A 164 -14.74 -12.03 -6.25
CA THR A 164 -16.19 -11.90 -6.06
C THR A 164 -16.84 -13.27 -6.07
N LEU A 165 -17.81 -13.47 -5.18
CA LEU A 165 -18.69 -14.65 -5.19
C LEU A 165 -20.07 -14.24 -5.70
N PRO A 166 -20.84 -15.18 -6.30
CA PRO A 166 -22.21 -14.90 -6.71
C PRO A 166 -23.08 -14.54 -5.50
N CYS A 167 -24.11 -13.74 -5.74
CA CYS A 167 -25.12 -13.46 -4.72
C CYS A 167 -25.67 -14.77 -4.13
N ARG A 168 -25.82 -14.83 -2.81
CA ARG A 168 -26.38 -16.00 -2.14
C ARG A 168 -27.83 -16.20 -2.54
N GLY A 169 -28.25 -17.46 -2.67
CA GLY A 169 -29.61 -17.84 -3.04
C GLY A 169 -30.67 -17.47 -1.99
N SER A 170 -31.93 -17.70 -2.34
CA SER A 170 -33.10 -17.48 -1.48
C SER A 170 -33.19 -16.04 -0.95
N LEU A 171 -33.08 -15.08 -1.88
CA LEU A 171 -33.18 -13.65 -1.59
C LEU A 171 -34.66 -13.23 -1.41
N PRO A 172 -35.00 -12.50 -0.33
CA PRO A 172 -36.29 -11.84 -0.20
C PRO A 172 -36.52 -10.84 -1.35
N PRO A 173 -37.78 -10.49 -1.70
CA PRO A 173 -38.10 -9.57 -2.79
C PRO A 173 -37.31 -8.25 -2.73
N ARG A 174 -37.13 -7.69 -1.53
CA ARG A 174 -36.34 -6.46 -1.30
C ARG A 174 -34.88 -6.59 -1.75
N LEU A 175 -34.24 -7.74 -1.51
CA LEU A 175 -32.85 -7.97 -1.92
C LEU A 175 -32.73 -8.34 -3.40
N LYS A 176 -33.77 -8.97 -4.00
CA LYS A 176 -33.81 -9.20 -5.45
C LYS A 176 -33.78 -7.88 -6.23
N LYS A 177 -34.60 -6.90 -5.84
CA LYS A 177 -34.58 -5.56 -6.44
C LYS A 177 -33.20 -4.91 -6.32
N LYS A 178 -32.57 -4.97 -5.14
CA LYS A 178 -31.21 -4.45 -4.93
C LYS A 178 -30.16 -5.18 -5.77
N LYS A 179 -30.32 -6.49 -5.98
CA LYS A 179 -29.43 -7.28 -6.84
C LYS A 179 -29.52 -6.76 -8.28
N GLU A 180 -30.74 -6.63 -8.81
CA GLU A 180 -31.00 -6.11 -10.16
C GLU A 180 -30.45 -4.69 -10.37
N GLU A 181 -30.63 -3.81 -9.38
CA GLU A 181 -30.06 -2.45 -9.41
C GLU A 181 -28.53 -2.46 -9.49
N ARG A 182 -27.88 -3.42 -8.82
CA ARG A 182 -26.42 -3.56 -8.80
C ARG A 182 -25.88 -4.19 -10.07
N GLU A 183 -26.57 -5.18 -10.62
CA GLU A 183 -26.17 -5.83 -11.89
C GLU A 183 -26.22 -4.87 -13.07
N LYS A 184 -26.98 -3.78 -13.00
CA LYS A 184 -26.99 -2.71 -14.03
C LYS A 184 -25.79 -1.76 -13.97
N LEU A 185 -25.03 -1.75 -12.87
CA LEU A 185 -23.89 -0.86 -12.68
C LEU A 185 -22.59 -1.43 -13.28
N PHE A 186 -22.60 -2.69 -13.70
CA PHE A 186 -21.49 -3.43 -14.29
C PHE A 186 -21.86 -3.91 -15.69
#